data_AF-A0A952WNT4-F1
#
_entry.id   AF-A0A952WNT4-F1
#
_cell.length_a   1.000
_cell.length_b   1.000
_cell.length_c   1.000
_cell.angle_alpha   90.00
_cell.angle_beta   90.00
_cell.angle_gamma   90.00
#
_symmetry.space_group_name_H-M   'P 1'
#
loop_
_entity.id
_entity.type
_entity.pdbx_description
1 polymer ?
#
loop_
_entity_poly.entity_id
_entity_poly.type
_entity_poly.pdbx_seq_one_letter_code
_entity_poly.pdbx_strand_id
1 'polypeptide(L)'
;MKPRHPVNAVANQGPSSGDGWSPPVDARLRDLGIAVLWAALLLAPMFGLGGWILHAQWRAREDARLALVEAANAYECLLAAPPADMLPVDELVKGREVFASTCVACHGALGLGVPGLGRNLVESDFVAMQSDEQLQGFLIKGRPEARPVAMPPRGGRDDLTDQDLGFLVMYLRGLQDPRRMPELPALAVSTQPMVEQAAAALEAAGGDAELAEYIASGDRIFHTACVACHGRGGTGIAGNGKALASNSFIQSLDDDALLDFIKKGRTPTDPKNTTGIQMPPKGGNPAMSDDDILDVIAYLRTLQPKAAASASTN
;
A
#
# COMPACT_ATOMS: atom_id res chain seq x y z
N MET A 1 77.50 -52.10 -43.31
CA MET A 1 78.49 -51.24 -43.99
C MET A 1 79.14 -50.34 -42.95
N LYS A 2 80.45 -50.13 -43.11
CA LYS A 2 81.45 -49.68 -42.14
C LYS A 2 81.57 -48.12 -42.11
N PRO A 3 82.47 -47.49 -41.32
CA PRO A 3 82.19 -46.55 -40.23
C PRO A 3 82.78 -45.14 -40.49
N ARG A 4 82.91 -44.27 -39.47
CA ARG A 4 84.08 -43.36 -39.36
C ARG A 4 84.38 -42.93 -37.92
N HIS A 5 85.67 -42.76 -37.71
CA HIS A 5 86.48 -42.86 -36.49
C HIS A 5 86.67 -41.52 -35.73
N PRO A 6 87.30 -41.52 -34.54
CA PRO A 6 87.20 -40.50 -33.50
C PRO A 6 88.32 -39.45 -33.55
N VAL A 7 88.23 -38.39 -32.75
CA VAL A 7 89.41 -37.61 -32.34
C VAL A 7 89.24 -37.06 -30.92
N ASN A 8 90.21 -37.35 -30.07
CA ASN A 8 90.36 -36.81 -28.72
C ASN A 8 91.37 -35.66 -28.74
N ALA A 9 90.90 -34.52 -28.22
CA ALA A 9 91.50 -33.72 -27.14
C ALA A 9 92.84 -32.96 -27.28
N VAL A 10 92.87 -31.93 -26.41
CA VAL A 10 93.99 -31.25 -25.76
C VAL A 10 94.53 -30.01 -26.48
N ALA A 11 94.86 -28.90 -25.82
CA ALA A 11 94.35 -28.14 -24.66
C ALA A 11 95.20 -26.87 -24.67
N ASN A 12 94.62 -25.73 -24.30
CA ASN A 12 95.31 -24.44 -24.25
C ASN A 12 95.63 -24.08 -22.79
N GLN A 13 96.85 -23.59 -22.53
CA GLN A 13 97.32 -23.13 -21.22
C GLN A 13 97.03 -21.62 -21.07
N GLY A 14 96.56 -21.20 -19.88
CA GLY A 14 96.22 -19.80 -19.49
C GLY A 14 97.45 -18.88 -19.32
N PRO A 15 97.37 -17.69 -18.65
CA PRO A 15 96.70 -17.47 -17.34
C PRO A 15 96.13 -16.04 -17.02
N SER A 16 95.45 -15.96 -15.85
CA SER A 16 95.34 -14.88 -14.82
C SER A 16 94.91 -13.45 -15.21
N SER A 17 93.72 -12.93 -14.86
CA SER A 17 93.11 -12.54 -13.55
C SER A 17 93.32 -11.05 -13.17
N GLY A 18 92.21 -10.33 -12.98
CA GLY A 18 92.15 -8.98 -12.39
C GLY A 18 90.71 -8.59 -12.01
N ASP A 19 90.41 -8.70 -10.72
CA ASP A 19 89.46 -7.96 -9.88
C ASP A 19 87.95 -8.05 -10.14
N GLY A 20 87.33 -9.13 -9.65
CA GLY A 20 85.88 -9.25 -9.48
C GLY A 20 85.44 -8.91 -8.05
N TRP A 21 84.78 -7.77 -7.85
CA TRP A 21 83.97 -7.53 -6.64
C TRP A 21 82.96 -8.68 -6.45
N SER A 22 83.04 -9.36 -5.32
CA SER A 22 82.06 -10.38 -4.91
C SER A 22 81.23 -9.82 -3.77
N PRO A 23 79.92 -9.56 -3.95
CA PRO A 23 79.09 -9.10 -2.84
C PRO A 23 78.99 -10.18 -1.76
N PRO A 24 78.89 -9.81 -0.47
CA PRO A 24 78.62 -10.75 0.61
C PRO A 24 77.32 -11.50 0.34
N VAL A 25 77.37 -12.83 0.40
CA VAL A 25 76.24 -13.74 0.10
C VAL A 25 75.02 -13.55 1.05
N ASP A 26 75.26 -12.90 2.17
CA ASP A 26 74.34 -12.56 3.26
C ASP A 26 73.50 -11.29 2.99
N ALA A 27 73.96 -10.36 2.15
CA ALA A 27 73.20 -9.17 1.79
C ALA A 27 71.93 -9.52 0.98
N ARG A 28 72.02 -10.52 0.10
CA ARG A 28 70.93 -10.88 -0.82
C ARG A 28 69.70 -11.46 -0.12
N LEU A 29 69.88 -12.22 0.96
CA LEU A 29 68.76 -12.81 1.70
C LEU A 29 68.05 -11.78 2.59
N ARG A 30 68.82 -10.87 3.20
CA ARG A 30 68.27 -9.77 3.99
C ARG A 30 67.48 -8.80 3.11
N ASP A 31 68.02 -8.41 1.96
CA ASP A 31 67.36 -7.49 1.04
C ASP A 31 66.12 -8.13 0.40
N LEU A 32 66.17 -9.43 0.08
CA LEU A 32 65.00 -10.19 -0.36
C LEU A 32 63.94 -10.27 0.75
N GLY A 33 64.33 -10.52 2.00
CA GLY A 33 63.42 -10.54 3.13
C GLY A 33 62.73 -9.20 3.36
N ILE A 34 63.47 -8.10 3.26
CA ILE A 34 62.93 -6.73 3.34
C ILE A 34 61.97 -6.47 2.17
N ALA A 35 62.31 -6.87 0.94
CA ALA A 35 61.45 -6.71 -0.23
C ALA A 35 60.14 -7.49 -0.10
N VAL A 36 60.18 -8.72 0.41
CA VAL A 36 58.99 -9.54 0.67
C VAL A 36 58.12 -8.92 1.76
N LEU A 37 58.72 -8.38 2.83
CA LEU A 37 57.98 -7.68 3.88
C LEU A 37 57.27 -6.42 3.35
N TRP A 38 57.96 -5.62 2.54
CA TRP A 38 57.33 -4.45 1.90
C TRP A 38 56.25 -4.84 0.91
N ALA A 39 56.45 -5.89 0.13
CA ALA A 39 55.42 -6.42 -0.77
C ALA A 39 54.18 -6.88 0.01
N ALA A 40 54.37 -7.63 1.10
CA ALA A 40 53.27 -8.06 1.97
C ALA A 40 52.56 -6.85 2.61
N LEU A 41 53.30 -5.86 3.09
CA LEU A 41 52.74 -4.65 3.71
C LEU A 41 51.95 -3.80 2.70
N LEU A 42 52.37 -3.73 1.45
CA LEU A 42 51.69 -2.98 0.38
C LEU A 42 50.46 -3.72 -0.16
N LEU A 43 50.51 -5.06 -0.23
CA LEU A 43 49.41 -5.87 -0.76
C LEU A 43 48.32 -6.16 0.30
N ALA A 44 48.69 -6.24 1.58
CA ALA A 44 47.77 -6.48 2.70
C ALA A 44 46.59 -5.49 2.76
N PRO A 45 46.74 -4.16 2.62
CA PRO A 45 45.59 -3.26 2.60
C PRO A 45 44.71 -3.43 1.34
N MET A 46 45.32 -3.75 0.19
CA MET A 46 44.59 -3.94 -1.06
C MET A 46 43.72 -5.21 -1.04
N PHE A 47 44.28 -6.35 -0.61
CA PHE A 47 43.57 -7.62 -0.55
C PHE A 47 42.82 -7.86 0.77
N GLY A 48 43.27 -7.24 1.86
CA GLY A 48 42.61 -7.28 3.17
C GLY A 48 41.46 -6.27 3.24
N LEU A 49 41.78 -4.98 3.40
CA LEU A 49 40.76 -3.93 3.56
C LEU A 49 39.93 -3.74 2.29
N GLY A 50 40.57 -3.67 1.12
CA GLY A 50 39.88 -3.56 -0.17
C GLY A 50 39.01 -4.78 -0.48
N GLY A 51 39.52 -5.99 -0.24
CA GLY A 51 38.76 -7.24 -0.36
C GLY A 51 37.58 -7.32 0.61
N TRP A 52 37.77 -6.92 1.87
CA TRP A 52 36.72 -6.88 2.88
C TRP A 52 35.64 -5.85 2.54
N ILE A 53 36.00 -4.64 2.08
CA ILE A 53 35.02 -3.63 1.63
C ILE A 53 34.20 -4.15 0.46
N LEU A 54 34.84 -4.76 -0.54
CA LEU A 54 34.14 -5.33 -1.69
C LEU A 54 33.18 -6.46 -1.27
N HIS A 55 33.64 -7.35 -0.38
CA HIS A 55 32.82 -8.41 0.19
C HIS A 55 31.64 -7.86 1.02
N ALA A 56 31.87 -6.86 1.86
CA ALA A 56 30.84 -6.22 2.68
C ALA A 56 29.79 -5.52 1.80
N GLN A 57 30.23 -4.83 0.74
CA GLN A 57 29.33 -4.23 -0.24
C GLN A 57 28.54 -5.28 -1.02
N TRP A 58 29.18 -6.36 -1.43
CA TRP A 58 28.51 -7.49 -2.09
C TRP A 58 27.47 -8.14 -1.15
N ARG A 59 27.82 -8.41 0.11
CA ARG A 59 26.91 -8.92 1.13
C ARG A 59 25.70 -7.99 1.32
N ALA A 60 25.92 -6.70 1.48
CA ALA A 60 24.84 -5.73 1.62
C ALA A 60 23.91 -5.71 0.39
N ARG A 61 24.46 -5.83 -0.83
CA ARG A 61 23.65 -5.94 -2.06
C ARG A 61 22.87 -7.24 -2.12
N GLU A 62 23.48 -8.35 -1.70
CA GLU A 62 22.84 -9.67 -1.72
C GLU A 62 21.74 -9.76 -0.66
N ASP A 63 21.99 -9.27 0.55
CA ASP A 63 21.00 -9.19 1.63
C ASP A 63 19.82 -8.29 1.18
N ALA A 64 20.08 -7.16 0.51
CA ALA A 64 19.05 -6.31 -0.08
C ALA A 64 18.27 -7.02 -1.21
N ARG A 65 18.95 -7.81 -2.05
CA ARG A 65 18.32 -8.59 -3.11
C ARG A 65 17.40 -9.66 -2.53
N LEU A 66 17.84 -10.37 -1.50
CA LEU A 66 17.04 -11.38 -0.81
C LEU A 66 15.80 -10.76 -0.16
N ALA A 67 15.95 -9.63 0.54
CA ALA A 67 14.81 -8.92 1.12
C ALA A 67 13.78 -8.48 0.06
N LEU A 68 14.23 -8.06 -1.13
CA LEU A 68 13.34 -7.74 -2.25
C LEU A 68 12.58 -8.97 -2.77
N VAL A 69 13.25 -10.12 -2.87
CA VAL A 69 12.63 -11.37 -3.31
C VAL A 69 11.64 -11.89 -2.27
N GLU A 70 11.96 -11.82 -0.99
CA GLU A 70 11.04 -12.18 0.11
C GLU A 70 9.82 -11.26 0.13
N ALA A 71 10.02 -9.94 0.01
CA ALA A 71 8.92 -8.98 -0.07
C ALA A 71 8.05 -9.17 -1.33
N ALA A 72 8.62 -9.66 -2.43
CA ALA A 72 7.89 -9.91 -3.68
C ALA A 72 7.15 -11.26 -3.70
N ASN A 73 7.41 -12.15 -2.74
CA ASN A 73 6.74 -13.46 -2.63
C ASN A 73 6.14 -13.65 -1.22
N ALA A 74 5.89 -12.57 -0.49
CA ALA A 74 5.48 -12.63 0.91
C ALA A 74 4.17 -13.41 1.09
N TYR A 75 3.22 -13.28 0.15
CA TYR A 75 1.98 -14.03 0.19
C TYR A 75 2.21 -15.53 -0.04
N GLU A 76 3.06 -15.89 -1.00
CA GLU A 76 3.43 -17.30 -1.23
C GLU A 76 4.13 -17.91 -0.01
N CYS A 77 5.03 -17.16 0.62
CA CYS A 77 5.71 -17.57 1.85
C CYS A 77 4.72 -17.78 3.01
N LEU A 78 3.72 -16.90 3.15
CA LEU A 78 2.65 -17.05 4.16
C LEU A 78 1.88 -18.36 3.97
N LEU A 79 1.52 -18.70 2.74
CA LEU A 79 0.77 -19.93 2.45
C LEU A 79 1.65 -21.19 2.57
N ALA A 80 2.92 -21.10 2.23
CA ALA A 80 3.87 -22.22 2.37
C ALA A 80 4.22 -22.53 3.83
N ALA A 81 4.12 -21.54 4.73
CA ALA A 81 4.32 -21.74 6.15
C ALA A 81 3.17 -22.56 6.78
N PRO A 82 3.44 -23.29 7.88
CA PRO A 82 2.39 -23.90 8.68
C PRO A 82 1.36 -22.84 9.12
N PRO A 83 0.05 -23.14 9.04
CA PRO A 83 -0.96 -22.19 9.48
C PRO A 83 -0.81 -21.93 10.98
N ALA A 84 -0.91 -20.66 11.36
CA ALA A 84 -1.05 -20.27 12.75
C ALA A 84 -2.46 -20.60 13.28
N ASP A 85 -2.70 -20.32 14.55
CA ASP A 85 -3.99 -20.59 15.18
C ASP A 85 -5.15 -19.82 14.52
N MET A 86 -6.34 -20.39 14.66
CA MET A 86 -7.60 -19.79 14.23
C MET A 86 -7.80 -18.43 14.89
N LEU A 87 -8.30 -17.49 14.10
CA LEU A 87 -8.59 -16.13 14.55
C LEU A 87 -9.91 -16.09 15.35
N PRO A 88 -10.04 -15.19 16.34
CA PRO A 88 -11.22 -15.12 17.18
C PRO A 88 -12.43 -14.52 16.42
N VAL A 89 -13.59 -15.15 16.59
CA VAL A 89 -14.80 -14.88 15.78
C VAL A 89 -15.34 -13.47 16.03
N ASP A 90 -15.46 -13.05 17.29
CA ASP A 90 -16.14 -11.80 17.65
C ASP A 90 -15.43 -10.57 17.07
N GLU A 91 -14.11 -10.55 17.12
CA GLU A 91 -13.29 -9.48 16.56
C GLU A 91 -13.22 -9.55 15.04
N LEU A 92 -13.24 -10.74 14.43
CA LEU A 92 -13.38 -10.89 12.99
C LEU A 92 -14.71 -10.34 12.47
N VAL A 93 -15.81 -10.54 13.22
CA VAL A 93 -17.11 -9.95 12.89
C VAL A 93 -17.02 -8.42 12.87
N LYS A 94 -16.45 -7.81 13.90
CA LYS A 94 -16.23 -6.35 13.96
C LYS A 94 -15.36 -5.85 12.80
N GLY A 95 -14.26 -6.54 12.53
CA GLY A 95 -13.35 -6.20 11.42
C GLY A 95 -14.04 -6.29 10.06
N ARG A 96 -14.88 -7.32 9.85
CA ARG A 96 -15.67 -7.49 8.64
C ARG A 96 -16.72 -6.38 8.48
N GLU A 97 -17.36 -5.94 9.56
CA GLU A 97 -18.31 -4.82 9.52
C GLU A 97 -17.64 -3.50 9.13
N VAL A 98 -16.46 -3.21 9.69
CA VAL A 98 -15.64 -2.05 9.27
C VAL A 98 -15.25 -2.16 7.79
N PHE A 99 -14.80 -3.34 7.35
CA PHE A 99 -14.45 -3.58 5.95
C PHE A 99 -15.63 -3.38 5.00
N ALA A 100 -16.77 -4.00 5.32
CA ALA A 100 -17.99 -3.94 4.52
C ALA A 100 -18.57 -2.52 4.45
N SER A 101 -18.43 -1.74 5.52
CA SER A 101 -18.95 -0.38 5.56
C SER A 101 -18.05 0.66 4.90
N THR A 102 -16.75 0.38 4.69
CA THR A 102 -15.78 1.43 4.29
C THR A 102 -14.86 1.01 3.15
N CYS A 103 -14.29 -0.19 3.22
CA CYS A 103 -13.23 -0.63 2.32
C CYS A 103 -13.78 -1.29 1.05
N VAL A 104 -14.97 -1.88 1.14
CA VAL A 104 -15.59 -2.70 0.10
C VAL A 104 -15.80 -1.94 -1.22
N ALA A 105 -16.06 -0.65 -1.15
CA ALA A 105 -16.37 0.18 -2.32
C ALA A 105 -15.19 0.21 -3.32
N CYS A 106 -13.97 0.17 -2.81
CA CYS A 106 -12.75 0.18 -3.62
C CYS A 106 -12.11 -1.22 -3.73
N HIS A 107 -12.09 -1.98 -2.64
CA HIS A 107 -11.39 -3.28 -2.58
C HIS A 107 -12.28 -4.48 -2.88
N GLY A 108 -13.59 -4.28 -3.10
CA GLY A 108 -14.56 -5.32 -3.44
C GLY A 108 -15.03 -6.14 -2.23
N ALA A 109 -16.18 -6.80 -2.37
CA ALA A 109 -16.83 -7.61 -1.32
C ALA A 109 -15.92 -8.64 -0.67
N LEU A 110 -15.04 -9.24 -1.48
CA LEU A 110 -14.12 -10.29 -1.06
C LEU A 110 -12.68 -9.78 -0.88
N GLY A 111 -12.43 -8.47 -0.98
CA GLY A 111 -11.07 -7.92 -0.91
C GLY A 111 -10.21 -8.21 -2.15
N LEU A 112 -10.77 -8.71 -3.25
CA LEU A 112 -10.03 -9.04 -4.48
C LEU A 112 -9.64 -7.82 -5.33
N GLY A 113 -10.06 -6.63 -4.91
CA GLY A 113 -9.88 -5.38 -5.64
C GLY A 113 -10.98 -5.10 -6.66
N VAL A 114 -11.07 -3.83 -7.05
CA VAL A 114 -11.93 -3.37 -8.15
C VAL A 114 -11.03 -2.67 -9.17
N PRO A 115 -10.99 -3.12 -10.45
CA PRO A 115 -10.15 -2.51 -11.47
C PRO A 115 -10.34 -1.00 -11.54
N GLY A 116 -9.22 -0.26 -11.44
CA GLY A 116 -9.22 1.20 -11.48
C GLY A 116 -9.58 1.90 -10.15
N LEU A 117 -9.94 1.16 -9.09
CA LEU A 117 -10.21 1.70 -7.75
C LEU A 117 -9.22 1.13 -6.72
N GLY A 118 -9.51 -0.04 -6.15
CA GLY A 118 -8.70 -0.68 -5.09
C GLY A 118 -7.98 -1.94 -5.57
N ARG A 119 -6.87 -2.23 -4.89
CA ARG A 119 -6.00 -3.39 -5.16
C ARG A 119 -6.53 -4.66 -4.48
N ASN A 120 -6.09 -5.82 -4.95
CA ASN A 120 -6.29 -7.09 -4.24
C ASN A 120 -5.58 -7.05 -2.88
N LEU A 121 -6.30 -7.44 -1.84
CA LEU A 121 -5.86 -7.55 -0.44
C LEU A 121 -5.70 -9.00 0.01
N VAL A 122 -6.38 -9.94 -0.66
CA VAL A 122 -6.32 -11.39 -0.41
C VAL A 122 -4.95 -11.91 -0.84
N GLU A 123 -4.63 -11.78 -2.13
CA GLU A 123 -3.37 -12.23 -2.73
C GLU A 123 -2.42 -11.04 -2.85
N SER A 124 -1.94 -10.55 -1.71
CA SER A 124 -1.22 -9.28 -1.64
C SER A 124 0.07 -9.42 -0.86
N ASP A 125 1.21 -9.35 -1.55
CA ASP A 125 2.51 -9.38 -0.88
C ASP A 125 2.69 -8.17 0.04
N PHE A 126 2.14 -7.02 -0.35
CA PHE A 126 2.17 -5.81 0.49
C PHE A 126 1.44 -6.05 1.81
N VAL A 127 0.29 -6.70 1.82
CA VAL A 127 -0.42 -6.98 3.07
C VAL A 127 0.36 -8.05 3.87
N ALA A 128 0.82 -9.10 3.19
CA ALA A 128 1.51 -10.24 3.81
C ALA A 128 2.82 -9.85 4.49
N MET A 129 3.59 -8.94 3.90
CA MET A 129 4.92 -8.56 4.40
C MET A 129 4.90 -7.61 5.61
N GLN A 130 3.77 -6.96 5.90
CA GLN A 130 3.67 -5.95 6.95
C GLN A 130 3.33 -6.62 8.28
N SER A 131 3.91 -6.14 9.38
CA SER A 131 3.38 -6.44 10.72
C SER A 131 1.99 -5.84 10.90
N ASP A 132 1.25 -6.30 11.91
CA ASP A 132 -0.09 -5.78 12.20
C ASP A 132 -0.06 -4.29 12.56
N GLU A 133 0.97 -3.85 13.30
CA GLU A 133 1.17 -2.44 13.66
C GLU A 133 1.54 -1.59 12.44
N GLN A 134 2.37 -2.13 11.53
CA GLN A 134 2.72 -1.44 10.30
C GLN A 134 1.51 -1.28 9.39
N LEU A 135 0.69 -2.33 9.26
CA LEU A 135 -0.52 -2.29 8.46
C LEU A 135 -1.57 -1.37 9.06
N GLN A 136 -1.75 -1.38 10.38
CA GLN A 136 -2.63 -0.43 11.07
C GLN A 136 -2.15 1.01 10.87
N GLY A 137 -0.85 1.27 11.04
CA GLY A 137 -0.25 2.58 10.79
C GLY A 137 -0.41 3.05 9.33
N PHE A 138 -0.36 2.12 8.38
CA PHE A 138 -0.66 2.38 6.97
C PHE A 138 -2.14 2.75 6.77
N LEU A 139 -3.08 2.05 7.41
CA LEU A 139 -4.51 2.36 7.34
C LEU A 139 -4.84 3.73 7.96
N ILE A 140 -4.22 4.08 9.09
CA ILE A 140 -4.40 5.38 9.74
C ILE A 140 -3.96 6.51 8.81
N LYS A 141 -2.79 6.40 8.18
CA LYS A 141 -2.24 7.45 7.31
C LYS A 141 -2.86 7.46 5.92
N GLY A 142 -3.26 6.29 5.42
CA GLY A 142 -3.63 6.09 4.03
C GLY A 142 -2.52 6.48 3.05
N ARG A 143 -2.92 6.70 1.81
CA ARG A 143 -2.12 7.29 0.72
C ARG A 143 -2.97 8.34 -0.02
N PRO A 144 -3.24 9.51 0.58
CA PRO A 144 -4.10 10.53 -0.01
C PRO A 144 -3.58 11.06 -1.35
N GLU A 145 -2.26 11.02 -1.56
CA GLU A 145 -1.61 11.45 -2.80
C GLU A 145 -1.43 10.33 -3.84
N ALA A 146 -1.95 9.12 -3.57
CA ALA A 146 -1.84 8.01 -4.50
C ALA A 146 -2.58 8.32 -5.81
N ARG A 147 -2.00 7.83 -6.91
CA ARG A 147 -2.56 7.92 -8.26
C ARG A 147 -2.78 6.51 -8.83
N PRO A 148 -3.81 6.28 -9.66
CA PRO A 148 -4.82 7.26 -10.08
C PRO A 148 -5.86 7.58 -9.00
N VAL A 149 -6.07 6.69 -8.02
CA VAL A 149 -7.05 6.86 -6.95
C VAL A 149 -6.34 7.00 -5.61
N ALA A 150 -6.73 8.02 -4.85
CA ALA A 150 -6.28 8.23 -3.48
C ALA A 150 -6.83 7.12 -2.56
N MET A 151 -6.01 6.67 -1.61
CA MET A 151 -6.50 5.90 -0.47
C MET A 151 -6.56 6.85 0.73
N PRO A 152 -7.72 7.35 1.16
CA PRO A 152 -7.75 8.34 2.22
C PRO A 152 -7.31 7.74 3.58
N PRO A 153 -6.84 8.58 4.52
CA PRO A 153 -6.67 8.19 5.92
C PRO A 153 -7.92 7.48 6.46
N ARG A 154 -7.76 6.33 7.11
CA ARG A 154 -8.86 5.50 7.63
C ARG A 154 -9.97 5.18 6.61
N GLY A 155 -9.64 5.11 5.32
CA GLY A 155 -10.63 4.90 4.26
C GLY A 155 -11.63 6.06 4.09
N GLY A 156 -11.32 7.24 4.63
CA GLY A 156 -12.18 8.43 4.58
C GLY A 156 -13.11 8.59 5.78
N ARG A 157 -13.07 7.62 6.72
CA ARG A 157 -13.84 7.63 7.96
C ARG A 157 -12.94 7.98 9.15
N ASP A 158 -12.88 9.26 9.46
CA ASP A 158 -12.20 9.83 10.63
C ASP A 158 -12.86 9.46 11.97
N ASP A 159 -14.08 8.90 11.95
CA ASP A 159 -14.76 8.35 13.11
C ASP A 159 -14.25 6.96 13.54
N LEU A 160 -13.55 6.23 12.66
CA LEU A 160 -12.97 4.93 13.00
C LEU A 160 -11.88 5.08 14.05
N THR A 161 -11.95 4.32 15.13
CA THR A 161 -10.93 4.30 16.19
C THR A 161 -9.73 3.42 15.81
N ASP A 162 -8.63 3.54 16.53
CA ASP A 162 -7.49 2.62 16.35
C ASP A 162 -7.89 1.18 16.64
N GLN A 163 -8.80 0.96 17.59
CA GLN A 163 -9.34 -0.35 17.89
C GLN A 163 -10.11 -0.94 16.69
N ASP A 164 -10.94 -0.13 16.03
CA ASP A 164 -11.67 -0.56 14.83
C ASP A 164 -10.70 -0.97 13.71
N LEU A 165 -9.60 -0.22 13.55
CA LEU A 165 -8.55 -0.57 12.60
C LEU A 165 -7.78 -1.83 13.01
N GLY A 166 -7.64 -2.10 14.30
CA GLY A 166 -7.07 -3.35 14.80
C GLY A 166 -7.94 -4.56 14.43
N PHE A 167 -9.27 -4.46 14.63
CA PHE A 167 -10.20 -5.48 14.18
C PHE A 167 -10.17 -5.65 12.66
N LEU A 168 -10.10 -4.55 11.90
CA LEU A 168 -9.95 -4.57 10.45
C LEU A 168 -8.68 -5.30 10.02
N VAL A 169 -7.52 -5.02 10.62
CA VAL A 169 -6.26 -5.73 10.33
C VAL A 169 -6.43 -7.23 10.54
N MET A 170 -7.05 -7.64 11.65
CA MET A 170 -7.29 -9.06 11.90
C MET A 170 -8.22 -9.70 10.85
N TYR A 171 -9.25 -8.99 10.40
CA TYR A 171 -10.08 -9.46 9.29
C TYR A 171 -9.28 -9.60 7.98
N LEU A 172 -8.37 -8.65 7.67
CA LEU A 172 -7.48 -8.76 6.52
C LEU A 172 -6.53 -9.97 6.64
N ARG A 173 -6.09 -10.34 7.84
CA ARG A 173 -5.32 -11.58 8.06
C ARG A 173 -6.13 -12.83 7.75
N GLY A 174 -7.41 -12.84 8.13
CA GLY A 174 -8.32 -13.93 7.76
C GLY A 174 -8.53 -14.02 6.25
N LEU A 175 -8.63 -12.89 5.56
CA LEU A 175 -8.71 -12.84 4.09
C LEU A 175 -7.43 -13.37 3.43
N GLN A 176 -6.25 -13.06 3.97
CA GLN A 176 -4.95 -13.52 3.44
C GLN A 176 -4.66 -14.99 3.72
N ASP A 177 -5.08 -15.51 4.89
CA ASP A 177 -4.94 -16.92 5.21
C ASP A 177 -6.30 -17.53 5.57
N PRO A 178 -7.07 -17.99 4.57
CA PRO A 178 -8.37 -18.62 4.78
C PRO A 178 -8.33 -19.84 5.72
N ARG A 179 -7.16 -20.47 5.92
CA ARG A 179 -7.00 -21.60 6.84
C ARG A 179 -7.18 -21.18 8.31
N ARG A 180 -7.09 -19.88 8.60
CA ARG A 180 -7.25 -19.28 9.94
C ARG A 180 -8.62 -18.61 10.12
N MET A 181 -9.45 -18.58 9.09
CA MET A 181 -10.74 -17.90 9.10
C MET A 181 -11.87 -18.88 9.52
N PRO A 182 -12.46 -18.72 10.72
CA PRO A 182 -13.67 -19.46 11.09
C PRO A 182 -14.87 -19.05 10.24
N GLU A 183 -15.92 -19.87 10.27
CA GLU A 183 -17.21 -19.49 9.72
C GLU A 183 -17.78 -18.31 10.53
N LEU A 184 -18.04 -17.20 9.83
CA LEU A 184 -18.59 -16.00 10.44
C LEU A 184 -20.11 -15.96 10.27
N PRO A 185 -20.86 -15.41 11.24
CA PRO A 185 -22.31 -15.22 11.11
C PRO A 185 -22.67 -14.35 9.89
N ALA A 186 -23.93 -14.30 9.48
CA ALA A 186 -24.36 -13.36 8.44
C ALA A 186 -24.03 -11.91 8.84
N LEU A 187 -23.67 -11.07 7.86
CA LEU A 187 -23.35 -9.66 8.11
C LEU A 187 -24.62 -8.91 8.54
N ALA A 188 -24.63 -8.35 9.74
CA ALA A 188 -25.68 -7.44 10.22
C ALA A 188 -25.04 -6.06 10.43
N VAL A 189 -25.24 -5.14 9.49
CA VAL A 189 -24.72 -3.77 9.61
C VAL A 189 -25.64 -2.98 10.56
N SER A 190 -25.06 -2.30 11.56
CA SER A 190 -25.83 -1.43 12.46
C SER A 190 -26.52 -0.31 11.69
N THR A 191 -27.83 -0.15 11.92
CA THR A 191 -28.70 0.80 11.22
C THR A 191 -28.90 2.13 11.96
N GLN A 192 -28.41 2.25 13.21
CA GLN A 192 -28.71 3.44 14.02
C GLN A 192 -27.75 4.61 13.74
N PRO A 193 -28.28 5.84 13.54
CA PRO A 193 -27.45 7.04 13.42
C PRO A 193 -26.84 7.42 14.78
N MET A 194 -25.69 8.10 14.76
CA MET A 194 -25.07 8.64 15.97
C MET A 194 -25.89 9.80 16.54
N VAL A 195 -25.81 10.01 17.86
CA VAL A 195 -26.56 11.07 18.57
C VAL A 195 -26.31 12.47 17.98
N GLU A 196 -25.07 12.75 17.57
CA GLU A 196 -24.70 14.04 16.98
C GLU A 196 -25.29 14.22 15.57
N GLN A 197 -25.39 13.15 14.80
CA GLN A 197 -26.00 13.15 13.46
C GLN A 197 -27.51 13.37 13.55
N ALA A 198 -28.16 12.77 14.54
CA ALA A 198 -29.58 12.99 14.80
C ALA A 198 -29.90 14.45 15.18
N ALA A 199 -29.04 15.09 15.99
CA ALA A 199 -29.21 16.50 16.36
C ALA A 199 -29.05 17.44 15.16
N ALA A 200 -28.01 17.26 14.35
CA ALA A 200 -27.77 18.05 13.14
C ALA A 200 -28.89 17.86 12.10
N ALA A 201 -29.42 16.64 11.98
CA ALA A 201 -30.52 16.34 11.07
C ALA A 201 -31.82 17.06 11.45
N LEU A 202 -32.13 17.15 12.75
CA LEU A 202 -33.32 17.87 13.22
C LEU A 202 -33.26 19.37 12.94
N GLU A 203 -32.08 19.97 13.08
CA GLU A 203 -31.84 21.36 12.70
C GLU A 203 -32.02 21.56 11.19
N ALA A 204 -31.40 20.71 10.37
CA ALA A 204 -31.51 20.77 8.92
C ALA A 204 -32.94 20.55 8.40
N ALA A 205 -33.73 19.72 9.11
CA ALA A 205 -35.15 19.47 8.82
C ALA A 205 -36.07 20.63 9.25
N GLY A 206 -35.56 21.68 9.90
CA GLY A 206 -36.39 22.77 10.42
C GLY A 206 -37.33 22.34 11.55
N GLY A 207 -36.96 21.30 12.30
CA GLY A 207 -37.75 20.74 13.41
C GLY A 207 -38.75 19.65 13.00
N ASP A 208 -38.82 19.26 11.73
CA ASP A 208 -39.58 18.09 11.28
C ASP A 208 -38.87 16.80 11.69
N ALA A 209 -39.47 16.03 12.60
CA ALA A 209 -38.87 14.82 13.16
C ALA A 209 -38.81 13.66 12.15
N GLU A 210 -39.76 13.57 11.22
CA GLU A 210 -39.81 12.51 10.22
C GLU A 210 -38.74 12.77 9.15
N LEU A 211 -38.64 14.01 8.67
CA LEU A 211 -37.57 14.40 7.75
C LEU A 211 -36.17 14.31 8.40
N ALA A 212 -36.07 14.62 9.69
CA ALA A 212 -34.81 14.47 10.44
C ALA A 212 -34.33 13.01 10.49
N GLU A 213 -35.25 12.05 10.60
CA GLU A 213 -34.90 10.63 10.60
C GLU A 213 -34.28 10.22 9.25
N TYR A 214 -34.89 10.64 8.13
CA TYR A 214 -34.34 10.40 6.80
C TYR A 214 -32.98 11.08 6.58
N ILE A 215 -32.83 12.34 7.01
CA ILE A 215 -31.55 13.05 6.90
C ILE A 215 -30.46 12.37 7.74
N ALA A 216 -30.77 11.94 8.96
CA ALA A 216 -29.80 11.25 9.84
C ALA A 216 -29.40 9.87 9.28
N SER A 217 -30.37 9.12 8.75
CA SER A 217 -30.14 7.86 8.04
C SER A 217 -29.23 8.09 6.82
N GLY A 218 -29.55 9.12 6.03
CA GLY A 218 -28.80 9.53 4.86
C GLY A 218 -27.36 9.94 5.15
N ASP A 219 -27.15 10.74 6.21
CA ASP A 219 -25.82 11.15 6.66
C ASP A 219 -24.97 9.93 7.06
N ARG A 220 -25.56 8.98 7.80
CA ARG A 220 -24.88 7.72 8.17
C ARG A 220 -24.48 6.91 6.92
N ILE A 221 -25.40 6.75 5.98
CA ILE A 221 -25.11 6.01 4.73
C ILE A 221 -24.05 6.75 3.91
N PHE A 222 -24.13 8.08 3.82
CA PHE A 222 -23.13 8.91 3.16
C PHE A 222 -21.74 8.72 3.78
N HIS A 223 -21.67 8.69 5.12
CA HIS A 223 -20.45 8.46 5.88
C HIS A 223 -19.83 7.08 5.68
N THR A 224 -20.60 6.08 5.23
CA THR A 224 -20.09 4.74 4.97
C THR A 224 -19.76 4.54 3.49
N ALA A 225 -20.65 4.92 2.57
CA ALA A 225 -20.53 4.59 1.16
C ALA A 225 -19.97 5.72 0.28
N CYS A 226 -20.08 6.99 0.69
CA CYS A 226 -19.82 8.13 -0.20
C CYS A 226 -18.60 8.97 0.21
N VAL A 227 -18.37 9.10 1.52
CA VAL A 227 -17.35 10.00 2.09
C VAL A 227 -15.93 9.69 1.61
N ALA A 228 -15.63 8.42 1.35
CA ALA A 228 -14.31 7.97 0.92
C ALA A 228 -13.84 8.63 -0.40
N CYS A 229 -14.78 9.00 -1.26
CA CYS A 229 -14.49 9.67 -2.53
C CYS A 229 -14.92 11.13 -2.51
N HIS A 230 -16.08 11.43 -1.91
CA HIS A 230 -16.70 12.75 -1.95
C HIS A 230 -16.37 13.64 -0.75
N GLY A 231 -15.57 13.16 0.21
CA GLY A 231 -15.14 13.92 1.38
C GLY A 231 -16.23 14.16 2.42
N ARG A 232 -15.83 14.47 3.65
CA ARG A 232 -16.74 14.84 4.75
C ARG A 232 -17.59 16.05 4.35
N GLY A 233 -18.90 15.97 4.57
CA GLY A 233 -19.86 16.99 4.14
C GLY A 233 -19.93 17.19 2.62
N GLY A 234 -19.48 16.23 1.82
CA GLY A 234 -19.51 16.36 0.36
C GLY A 234 -18.56 17.42 -0.20
N THR A 235 -17.46 17.72 0.47
CA THR A 235 -16.50 18.75 0.05
C THR A 235 -15.68 18.39 -1.20
N GLY A 236 -15.64 17.11 -1.56
CA GLY A 236 -14.87 16.57 -2.67
C GLY A 236 -13.42 16.29 -2.31
N ILE A 237 -12.80 15.35 -3.04
CA ILE A 237 -11.38 15.03 -2.92
C ILE A 237 -10.72 15.21 -4.29
N ALA A 238 -9.72 16.07 -4.36
CA ALA A 238 -9.01 16.35 -5.61
C ALA A 238 -8.45 15.07 -6.24
N GLY A 239 -8.70 14.86 -7.54
CA GLY A 239 -8.28 13.64 -8.24
C GLY A 239 -9.10 12.38 -7.92
N ASN A 240 -10.12 12.49 -7.04
CA ASN A 240 -11.05 11.40 -6.73
C ASN A 240 -12.50 11.89 -6.96
N GLY A 241 -13.36 11.93 -5.94
CA GLY A 241 -14.76 12.35 -6.09
C GLY A 241 -14.95 13.88 -6.13
N LYS A 242 -15.93 14.33 -6.92
CA LYS A 242 -16.32 15.75 -7.01
C LYS A 242 -16.97 16.24 -5.71
N ALA A 243 -16.87 17.54 -5.45
CA ALA A 243 -17.65 18.19 -4.40
C ALA A 243 -19.14 18.03 -4.69
N LEU A 244 -19.89 17.58 -3.68
CA LEU A 244 -21.33 17.44 -3.70
C LEU A 244 -22.04 18.59 -2.98
N ALA A 245 -21.38 19.28 -2.05
CA ALA A 245 -21.91 20.50 -1.44
C ALA A 245 -21.99 21.64 -2.47
N SER A 246 -23.08 22.42 -2.43
CA SER A 246 -23.32 23.54 -3.35
C SER A 246 -23.12 23.19 -4.84
N ASN A 247 -23.58 22.00 -5.25
CA ASN A 247 -23.33 21.42 -6.56
C ASN A 247 -24.53 21.62 -7.50
N SER A 248 -24.30 22.29 -8.63
CA SER A 248 -25.33 22.60 -9.62
C SER A 248 -25.95 21.37 -10.29
N PHE A 249 -25.20 20.26 -10.45
CA PHE A 249 -25.73 19.01 -10.99
C PHE A 249 -26.78 18.41 -10.03
N ILE A 250 -26.49 18.36 -8.73
CA ILE A 250 -27.46 17.89 -7.72
C ILE A 250 -28.68 18.82 -7.69
N GLN A 251 -28.47 20.14 -7.68
CA GLN A 251 -29.56 21.12 -7.66
C GLN A 251 -30.44 21.09 -8.91
N SER A 252 -29.90 20.65 -10.05
CA SER A 252 -30.65 20.60 -11.32
C SER A 252 -31.53 19.37 -11.50
N LEU A 253 -31.35 18.34 -10.67
CA LEU A 253 -32.10 17.08 -10.75
C LEU A 253 -33.17 17.03 -9.65
N ASP A 254 -34.32 16.45 -9.97
CA ASP A 254 -35.26 15.99 -8.96
C ASP A 254 -34.74 14.71 -8.26
N ASP A 255 -35.44 14.26 -7.23
CA ASP A 255 -34.99 13.15 -6.39
C ASP A 255 -35.00 11.82 -7.15
N ASP A 256 -35.99 11.58 -8.03
CA ASP A 256 -36.06 10.38 -8.87
C ASP A 256 -34.90 10.30 -9.86
N ALA A 257 -34.58 11.40 -10.56
CA ALA A 257 -33.45 11.43 -11.48
C ALA A 257 -32.11 11.28 -10.76
N LEU A 258 -31.99 11.80 -9.53
CA LEU A 258 -30.80 11.64 -8.71
C LEU A 258 -30.66 10.20 -8.18
N LEU A 259 -31.77 9.58 -7.77
CA LEU A 259 -31.85 8.16 -7.39
C LEU A 259 -31.38 7.26 -8.53
N ASP A 260 -31.92 7.44 -9.72
CA ASP A 260 -31.50 6.69 -10.92
C ASP A 260 -30.02 6.89 -11.25
N PHE A 261 -29.52 8.12 -11.10
CA PHE A 261 -28.11 8.41 -11.29
C PHE A 261 -27.22 7.68 -10.27
N ILE A 262 -27.57 7.69 -8.98
CA ILE A 262 -26.79 7.02 -7.92
C ILE A 262 -26.85 5.49 -8.12
N LYS A 263 -28.01 4.93 -8.47
CA LYS A 263 -28.18 3.50 -8.75
C LYS A 263 -27.28 3.03 -9.88
N LYS A 264 -27.10 3.84 -10.92
CA LYS A 264 -26.26 3.50 -12.09
C LYS A 264 -24.79 3.85 -11.90
N GLY A 265 -24.49 4.92 -11.17
CA GLY A 265 -23.15 5.51 -11.11
C GLY A 265 -22.72 6.13 -12.44
N ARG A 266 -21.40 6.38 -12.58
CA ARG A 266 -20.78 6.93 -13.79
C ARG A 266 -19.45 6.22 -14.09
N THR A 267 -19.32 5.69 -15.30
CA THR A 267 -18.12 4.95 -15.72
C THR A 267 -16.94 5.89 -16.00
N PRO A 268 -15.68 5.38 -15.97
CA PRO A 268 -14.50 6.15 -16.38
C PRO A 268 -14.55 6.69 -17.81
N THR A 269 -15.26 6.01 -18.71
CA THR A 269 -15.35 6.33 -20.15
C THR A 269 -16.49 7.27 -20.49
N ASP A 270 -17.36 7.60 -19.53
CA ASP A 270 -18.46 8.54 -19.76
C ASP A 270 -17.90 9.93 -20.11
N PRO A 271 -18.36 10.59 -21.21
CA PRO A 271 -17.87 11.91 -21.60
C PRO A 271 -18.05 12.99 -20.53
N LYS A 272 -19.01 12.82 -19.61
CA LYS A 272 -19.26 13.72 -18.48
C LYS A 272 -18.45 13.33 -17.23
N ASN A 273 -17.61 12.30 -17.31
CA ASN A 273 -16.67 11.97 -16.24
C ASN A 273 -15.37 12.76 -16.37
N THR A 274 -15.37 13.96 -15.78
CA THR A 274 -14.18 14.83 -15.76
C THR A 274 -13.04 14.36 -14.85
N THR A 275 -13.26 13.33 -14.02
CA THR A 275 -12.23 12.81 -13.09
C THR A 275 -11.49 11.61 -13.67
N GLY A 276 -12.10 10.89 -14.61
CA GLY A 276 -11.62 9.59 -15.08
C GLY A 276 -11.75 8.47 -14.04
N ILE A 277 -12.24 8.76 -12.82
CA ILE A 277 -12.45 7.78 -11.75
C ILE A 277 -13.88 7.25 -11.83
N GLN A 278 -14.05 5.95 -11.63
CA GLN A 278 -15.36 5.33 -11.61
C GLN A 278 -16.16 5.80 -10.38
N MET A 279 -17.37 6.32 -10.60
CA MET A 279 -18.39 6.37 -9.57
C MET A 279 -19.20 5.07 -9.66
N PRO A 280 -18.97 4.09 -8.77
CA PRO A 280 -19.65 2.80 -8.86
C PRO A 280 -21.17 2.94 -8.60
N PRO A 281 -21.98 2.03 -9.16
CA PRO A 281 -23.39 1.87 -8.78
C PRO A 281 -23.57 1.86 -7.26
N LYS A 282 -24.52 2.65 -6.75
CA LYS A 282 -24.87 2.71 -5.32
C LYS A 282 -23.68 2.98 -4.38
N GLY A 283 -22.70 3.78 -4.84
CA GLY A 283 -21.48 4.05 -4.07
C GLY A 283 -20.60 2.82 -3.82
N GLY A 284 -20.79 1.74 -4.59
CA GLY A 284 -20.05 0.49 -4.42
C GLY A 284 -20.67 -0.46 -3.40
N ASN A 285 -21.84 -0.13 -2.85
CA ASN A 285 -22.60 -1.01 -1.97
C ASN A 285 -23.82 -1.60 -2.72
N PRO A 286 -23.72 -2.82 -3.29
CA PRO A 286 -24.82 -3.42 -4.03
C PRO A 286 -26.03 -3.78 -3.15
N ALA A 287 -25.84 -3.87 -1.82
CA ALA A 287 -26.92 -4.21 -0.88
C ALA A 287 -27.80 -3.01 -0.51
N MET A 288 -27.42 -1.79 -0.89
CA MET A 288 -28.18 -0.58 -0.61
C MET A 288 -29.54 -0.60 -1.33
N SER A 289 -30.63 -0.38 -0.60
CA SER A 289 -31.99 -0.31 -1.15
C SER A 289 -32.25 1.02 -1.85
N ASP A 290 -33.40 1.17 -2.51
CA ASP A 290 -33.80 2.45 -3.11
C ASP A 290 -34.17 3.48 -2.02
N ASP A 291 -34.80 3.03 -0.91
CA ASP A 291 -35.11 3.86 0.25
C ASP A 291 -33.84 4.39 0.93
N ASP A 292 -32.80 3.55 1.08
CA ASP A 292 -31.49 3.97 1.58
C ASP A 292 -30.87 5.10 0.72
N ILE A 293 -31.08 5.05 -0.60
CA ILE A 293 -30.57 6.08 -1.52
C ILE A 293 -31.40 7.36 -1.41
N LEU A 294 -32.71 7.25 -1.21
CA LEU A 294 -33.59 8.41 -0.96
C LEU A 294 -33.21 9.13 0.34
N ASP A 295 -32.87 8.40 1.39
CA ASP A 295 -32.33 8.96 2.64
C ASP A 295 -31.03 9.74 2.36
N VAL A 296 -30.11 9.15 1.59
CA VAL A 296 -28.88 9.84 1.17
C VAL A 296 -29.20 11.11 0.38
N ILE A 297 -30.21 11.07 -0.51
CA ILE A 297 -30.64 12.24 -1.26
C ILE A 297 -31.17 13.32 -0.31
N ALA A 298 -32.01 12.98 0.67
CA ALA A 298 -32.50 13.91 1.68
C ALA A 298 -31.33 14.61 2.39
N TYR A 299 -30.30 13.85 2.79
CA TYR A 299 -29.06 14.42 3.32
C TYR A 299 -28.33 15.32 2.31
N LEU A 300 -28.15 14.89 1.05
CA LEU A 300 -27.48 15.70 0.02
C LEU A 300 -28.20 17.02 -0.25
N ARG A 301 -29.53 17.07 -0.09
CA ARG A 301 -30.31 18.31 -0.19
C ARG A 301 -29.93 19.29 0.90
N THR A 302 -29.61 18.83 2.12
CA THR A 302 -29.11 19.71 3.20
C THR A 302 -27.78 20.39 2.87
N LEU A 303 -26.96 19.74 2.02
CA LEU A 303 -25.68 20.28 1.57
C LEU A 303 -25.81 21.29 0.40
N GLN A 304 -27.04 21.52 -0.09
CA GLN A 304 -27.33 22.50 -1.13
C GLN A 304 -27.91 23.77 -0.49
N PRO A 305 -27.08 24.75 -0.11
CA PRO A 305 -27.63 26.03 0.30
C PRO A 305 -28.46 26.60 -0.85
N LYS A 306 -29.71 26.96 -0.54
CA LYS A 306 -30.57 27.67 -1.49
C LYS A 306 -29.81 28.94 -1.88
N ALA A 307 -29.58 29.16 -3.18
CA ALA A 307 -28.92 30.37 -3.67
C ALA A 307 -29.56 31.56 -2.96
N ALA A 308 -28.77 32.32 -2.19
CA ALA A 308 -29.26 33.51 -1.51
C ALA A 308 -29.97 34.35 -2.56
N ALA A 309 -31.28 34.57 -2.39
CA ALA A 309 -32.03 35.48 -3.22
C ALA A 309 -31.25 36.79 -3.22
N SER A 310 -30.68 37.13 -4.37
CA SER A 310 -29.87 38.32 -4.57
C SER A 310 -30.63 39.50 -3.98
N ALA A 311 -30.08 40.10 -2.91
CA ALA A 311 -30.55 41.37 -2.38
C ALA A 311 -30.40 42.40 -3.50
N SER A 312 -31.49 42.61 -4.25
CA SER A 312 -31.64 43.71 -5.18
C SER A 312 -31.85 44.95 -4.33
N THR A 313 -30.76 45.66 -4.07
CA THR A 313 -30.82 47.02 -3.52
C THR A 313 -31.44 47.91 -4.59
N ASN A 314 -32.65 48.39 -4.33
CA ASN A 314 -33.21 49.57 -4.98
C ASN A 314 -32.55 50.83 -4.43
#